data_AF-A0A177L282-F1
#
_entry.id   AF-A0A177L282-F1
#
_cell.length_a   1.000
_cell.length_b   1.000
_cell.length_c   1.000
_cell.angle_alpha   90.00
_cell.angle_beta   90.00
_cell.angle_gamma   90.00
#
_symmetry.space_group_name_H-M   'P 1'
#
loop_
_entity.id
_entity.type
_entity.pdbx_description
1 polymer ?
#
loop_
_entity_poly.entity_id
_entity_poly.type
_entity_poly.pdbx_seq_one_letter_code
_entity_poly.pdbx_strand_id
1 'polypeptide(L)'
;MINKKMKISGLAFMLLLAGIIFYLLFQEKTNNEKGEEESSTSTDRSSEENDVVAVEDFLIPTKGSRKDYSDAIQKAIDFCAAHKKEKVKLKANKKYTIKSGFTVKEGVKVEFGQNSILIVTGDFQVMNVEKDAVIINGTIQVMDPSFGSEVIYLKGNEQFDATNKTRIENMTIVNESGKHEGIGLSLYAKGPWHNISFVNFENISIVGFKTGIQLKAENPEGGTYSWVNANRFENITLEDCVQCIKIIGSMNIPNECSGNLFTGLQVQLTENTKQLLMVDGSHNQFESIVWDVQRIQNHDPLIIFTSKTEKNQLDTNLSTQYINDNGQNNEY
;
A
#
# COMPACT_ATOMS: atom_id res chain seq x y z
N MET A 1 -35.16 36.29 58.44
CA MET A 1 -34.44 37.29 59.26
C MET A 1 -32.97 37.26 58.86
N ILE A 2 -32.43 38.41 58.43
CA ILE A 2 -31.03 38.76 58.12
C ILE A 2 -30.43 38.20 56.82
N ASN A 3 -30.43 39.09 55.82
CA ASN A 3 -29.66 39.06 54.57
C ASN A 3 -28.27 39.69 54.85
N LYS A 4 -27.16 38.92 54.80
CA LYS A 4 -25.80 39.46 54.96
C LYS A 4 -25.17 39.70 53.59
N LYS A 5 -25.30 40.94 53.09
CA LYS A 5 -24.52 41.41 51.93
C LYS A 5 -23.04 41.51 52.34
N MET A 6 -22.20 40.68 51.73
CA MET A 6 -20.75 40.76 51.86
C MET A 6 -20.25 41.94 51.01
N LYS A 7 -19.93 43.07 51.65
CA LYS A 7 -19.22 44.18 51.00
C LYS A 7 -17.75 43.79 50.87
N ILE A 8 -17.36 43.31 49.70
CA ILE A 8 -15.94 43.25 49.33
C ILE A 8 -15.49 44.71 49.18
N SER A 9 -14.57 45.14 50.05
CA SER A 9 -14.05 46.52 50.01
C SER A 9 -13.33 46.74 48.68
N GLY A 10 -13.55 47.89 48.05
CA GLY A 10 -12.94 48.22 46.74
C GLY A 10 -11.40 48.13 46.74
N LEU A 11 -10.77 48.15 47.92
CA LEU A 11 -9.34 47.96 48.09
C LEU A 11 -8.89 46.53 47.73
N ALA A 12 -9.68 45.51 48.05
CA ALA A 12 -9.37 44.12 47.72
C ALA A 12 -9.47 43.86 46.21
N PHE A 13 -10.41 44.52 45.54
CA PHE A 13 -10.55 44.44 44.08
C PHE A 13 -9.42 45.17 43.36
N MET A 14 -8.99 46.33 43.87
CA MET A 14 -7.85 47.08 43.31
C MET A 14 -6.51 46.35 43.48
N LEU A 15 -6.28 45.67 44.60
CA LEU A 15 -5.07 44.86 44.79
C LEU A 15 -5.03 43.65 43.84
N LEU A 16 -6.19 43.04 43.56
CA LEU A 16 -6.29 41.92 42.63
C LEU A 16 -6.04 42.37 41.18
N LEU A 17 -6.56 43.54 40.79
CA LEU A 17 -6.28 44.14 39.48
C LEU A 17 -4.82 44.56 39.33
N ALA A 18 -4.20 45.14 40.36
CA ALA A 18 -2.79 45.49 40.33
C ALA A 18 -1.89 44.26 40.20
N GLY A 19 -2.24 43.14 40.85
CA GLY A 19 -1.54 41.86 40.70
C GLY A 19 -1.64 41.28 39.29
N ILE A 20 -2.82 41.37 38.66
CA ILE A 20 -3.02 40.90 37.27
C ILE A 20 -2.23 41.78 36.28
N ILE A 21 -2.26 43.10 36.45
CA ILE A 21 -1.50 44.03 35.59
C ILE A 21 0.00 43.77 35.75
N PHE A 22 0.49 43.56 36.98
CA PHE A 22 1.90 43.27 37.21
C PHE A 22 2.31 41.91 36.62
N TYR A 23 1.44 40.90 36.68
CA TYR A 23 1.67 39.60 36.05
C TYR A 23 1.71 39.69 34.52
N LEU A 24 0.83 40.48 33.90
CA LEU A 24 0.80 40.69 32.45
C LEU A 24 2.04 41.47 31.97
N LEU A 25 2.43 42.53 32.69
CA LEU A 25 3.66 43.28 32.39
C LEU A 25 4.92 42.43 32.60
N PHE A 26 4.92 41.52 33.58
CA PHE A 26 6.03 40.59 33.78
C PHE A 26 6.12 39.55 32.66
N GLN A 27 4.98 39.00 32.21
CA GLN A 27 4.91 38.10 31.05
C GLN A 27 5.38 38.79 29.76
N GLU A 28 4.97 40.04 29.53
CA GLU A 28 5.38 40.83 28.37
C GLU A 28 6.88 41.16 28.41
N LYS A 29 7.44 41.45 29.60
CA LYS A 29 8.88 41.65 29.78
C LYS A 29 9.68 40.35 29.60
N THR A 30 9.22 39.21 30.11
CA THR A 30 9.87 37.92 29.85
C THR A 30 9.74 37.43 28.41
N ASN A 31 8.71 37.87 27.68
CA ASN A 31 8.58 37.57 26.25
C ASN A 31 9.42 38.52 25.38
N ASN A 32 9.62 39.77 25.80
CA ASN A 32 10.50 40.72 25.11
C ASN A 32 12.00 40.49 25.42
N GLU A 33 12.36 40.03 26.62
CA GLU A 33 13.76 39.69 26.98
C GLU A 33 14.18 38.27 26.54
N LYS A 34 13.27 37.48 25.95
CA LYS A 34 13.57 36.22 25.23
C LYS A 34 13.60 36.38 23.71
N GLY A 35 13.48 37.61 23.19
CA GLY A 35 13.41 37.93 21.77
C GLY A 35 14.72 38.44 21.14
N GLU A 36 15.81 38.55 21.90
CA GLU A 36 17.10 39.05 21.43
C GLU A 36 18.27 38.14 21.88
N GLU A 37 18.25 36.88 21.44
CA GLU A 37 19.47 36.09 21.26
C GLU A 37 19.46 35.56 19.82
N GLU A 38 20.34 36.17 19.01
CA GLU A 38 20.91 35.69 17.75
C GLU A 38 20.00 34.91 16.79
N SER A 39 19.44 35.66 15.84
CA SER A 39 19.05 35.15 14.52
C SER A 39 20.28 34.58 13.81
N SER A 40 20.57 33.29 14.02
CA SER A 40 21.25 32.44 13.05
C SER A 40 20.20 31.55 12.38
N THR A 41 19.59 32.04 11.31
CA THR A 41 18.85 31.22 10.35
C THR A 41 19.83 30.29 9.62
N SER A 42 20.24 29.19 10.27
CA SER A 42 20.95 28.08 9.63
C SER A 42 21.05 26.88 10.57
N THR A 43 20.01 26.04 10.66
CA THR A 43 20.07 24.55 10.79
C THR A 43 18.72 23.99 11.27
N ASP A 44 17.78 23.80 10.34
CA ASP A 44 16.80 22.71 10.44
C ASP A 44 16.53 22.04 9.08
N ARG A 45 17.39 22.33 8.09
CA ARG A 45 17.46 21.56 6.83
C ARG A 45 18.45 20.40 6.93
N SER A 46 19.38 20.44 7.88
CA SER A 46 20.45 19.43 8.03
C SER A 46 19.98 18.15 8.72
N SER A 47 18.87 18.18 9.45
CA SER A 47 18.20 17.01 10.03
C SER A 47 17.43 16.25 8.95
N GLU A 48 16.58 16.94 8.18
CA GLU A 48 15.82 16.36 7.06
C GLU A 48 16.71 15.78 5.95
N GLU A 49 17.80 16.46 5.58
CA GLU A 49 18.71 15.97 4.54
C GLU A 49 19.51 14.74 5.00
N ASN A 50 19.66 14.54 6.31
CA ASN A 50 20.32 13.36 6.87
C ASN A 50 19.43 12.12 6.92
N ASP A 51 18.10 12.26 6.90
CA ASP A 51 17.16 11.15 7.06
C ASP A 51 16.61 10.59 5.73
N VAL A 52 16.98 11.23 4.62
CA VAL A 52 16.63 10.79 3.26
C VAL A 52 17.85 10.21 2.55
N VAL A 53 17.69 9.00 2.01
CA VAL A 53 18.72 8.32 1.22
C VAL A 53 18.35 8.40 -0.26
N ALA A 54 19.14 9.09 -1.08
CA ALA A 54 18.89 9.14 -2.52
C ALA A 54 19.48 7.90 -3.21
N VAL A 55 18.73 7.30 -4.13
CA VAL A 55 19.26 6.20 -4.98
C VAL A 55 20.50 6.66 -5.76
N GLU A 56 20.57 7.96 -6.07
CA GLU A 56 21.67 8.57 -6.80
C GLU A 56 23.04 8.42 -6.13
N ASP A 57 23.08 8.37 -4.80
CA ASP A 57 24.32 8.31 -4.02
C ASP A 57 25.03 6.95 -4.17
N PHE A 58 24.31 5.94 -4.67
CA PHE A 58 24.81 4.58 -4.87
C PHE A 58 25.08 4.23 -6.33
N LEU A 59 25.00 5.23 -7.23
CA LEU A 59 25.24 5.00 -8.66
C LEU A 59 26.73 4.94 -8.96
N ILE A 60 27.18 3.78 -9.44
CA ILE A 60 28.53 3.63 -9.98
C ILE A 60 28.55 4.22 -11.40
N PRO A 61 29.50 5.11 -11.75
CA PRO A 61 29.64 5.61 -13.11
C PRO A 61 30.02 4.48 -14.07
N THR A 62 29.09 4.05 -14.93
CA THR A 62 29.39 3.12 -16.03
C THR A 62 29.49 3.88 -17.35
N LYS A 63 30.59 3.70 -18.08
CA LYS A 63 30.71 4.19 -19.46
C LYS A 63 30.00 3.20 -20.41
N GLY A 64 28.98 3.67 -21.12
CA GLY A 64 28.51 3.04 -22.37
C GLY A 64 27.42 1.97 -22.28
N SER A 65 26.84 1.65 -21.11
CA SER A 65 25.67 0.75 -21.01
C SER A 65 24.40 1.52 -20.63
N ARG A 66 23.23 1.02 -21.08
CA ARG A 66 21.93 1.47 -20.55
C ARG A 66 21.96 1.24 -19.04
N LYS A 67 21.81 2.33 -18.29
CA LYS A 67 22.02 2.34 -16.84
C LYS A 67 20.99 1.45 -16.15
N ASP A 68 21.49 0.38 -15.54
CA ASP A 68 20.74 -0.51 -14.67
C ASP A 68 20.82 0.03 -13.24
N TYR A 69 19.66 0.26 -12.62
CA TYR A 69 19.54 0.85 -11.29
C TYR A 69 19.33 -0.18 -10.18
N SER A 70 19.23 -1.47 -10.50
CA SER A 70 18.81 -2.51 -9.55
C SER A 70 19.73 -2.55 -8.31
N ASP A 71 21.04 -2.59 -8.52
CA ASP A 71 22.05 -2.60 -7.44
C ASP A 71 22.06 -1.30 -6.62
N ALA A 72 21.90 -0.14 -7.28
CA ALA A 72 21.89 1.14 -6.58
C ALA A 72 20.64 1.31 -5.70
N ILE A 73 19.47 0.85 -6.18
CA ILE A 73 18.23 0.85 -5.40
C ILE A 73 18.38 -0.05 -4.17
N GLN A 74 18.85 -1.29 -4.35
CA GLN A 74 19.03 -2.20 -3.22
C GLN A 74 20.04 -1.65 -2.20
N LYS A 75 21.16 -1.08 -2.65
CA LYS A 75 22.16 -0.47 -1.76
C LYS A 75 21.61 0.72 -0.98
N ALA A 76 20.78 1.56 -1.61
CA ALA A 76 20.12 2.66 -0.91
C ALA A 76 19.17 2.15 0.19
N ILE A 77 18.40 1.10 -0.11
CA ILE A 77 17.51 0.44 0.87
C ILE A 77 18.33 -0.18 2.01
N ASP A 78 19.39 -0.91 1.70
CA ASP A 78 20.27 -1.53 2.68
C ASP A 78 20.92 -0.49 3.60
N PHE A 79 21.39 0.61 3.02
CA PHE A 79 21.96 1.72 3.79
C PHE A 79 20.91 2.38 4.69
N CYS A 80 19.70 2.62 4.16
CA CYS A 80 18.59 3.18 4.92
C CYS A 80 18.24 2.33 6.14
N ALA A 81 18.10 1.01 5.94
CA ALA A 81 17.83 0.06 7.01
C ALA A 81 18.97 0.02 8.05
N ALA A 82 20.22 -0.12 7.60
CA ALA A 82 21.38 -0.26 8.49
C ALA A 82 21.62 0.99 9.35
N HIS A 83 21.34 2.17 8.81
CA HIS A 83 21.57 3.46 9.49
C HIS A 83 20.29 4.06 10.07
N LYS A 84 19.18 3.31 10.07
CA LYS A 84 17.86 3.74 10.60
C LYS A 84 17.42 5.09 10.03
N LYS A 85 17.63 5.30 8.73
CA LYS A 85 17.15 6.48 8.02
C LYS A 85 15.65 6.38 7.80
N GLU A 86 14.98 7.52 7.63
CA GLU A 86 13.53 7.55 7.49
C GLU A 86 13.07 6.93 6.17
N LYS A 87 13.75 7.26 5.06
CA LYS A 87 13.30 6.84 3.73
C LYS A 87 14.38 6.81 2.66
N VAL A 88 14.15 5.97 1.66
CA VAL A 88 14.81 6.00 0.35
C VAL A 88 13.97 6.80 -0.63
N LYS A 89 14.59 7.70 -1.39
CA LYS A 89 13.92 8.53 -2.39
C LYS A 89 14.42 8.24 -3.80
N LEU A 90 13.48 7.95 -4.70
CA LEU A 90 13.72 8.02 -6.15
C LEU A 90 13.44 9.45 -6.61
N LYS A 91 14.35 10.03 -7.39
CA LYS A 91 14.26 11.40 -7.90
C LYS A 91 13.09 11.57 -8.87
N ALA A 92 12.42 12.71 -8.77
CA ALA A 92 11.35 13.11 -9.68
C ALA A 92 11.82 13.19 -11.15
N ASN A 93 10.88 12.98 -12.08
CA ASN A 93 11.07 13.06 -13.53
C ASN A 93 12.21 12.18 -14.06
N LYS A 94 12.43 11.00 -13.45
CA LYS A 94 13.52 10.10 -13.80
C LYS A 94 13.02 8.69 -14.07
N LYS A 95 13.62 8.05 -15.07
CA LYS A 95 13.40 6.65 -15.43
C LYS A 95 14.49 5.78 -14.82
N TYR A 96 14.09 4.79 -14.04
CA TYR A 96 14.94 3.80 -13.39
C TYR A 96 14.76 2.46 -14.09
N THR A 97 15.61 2.14 -15.06
CA THR A 97 15.58 0.80 -15.67
C THR A 97 16.23 -0.21 -14.74
N ILE A 98 15.55 -1.32 -14.46
CA ILE A 98 16.03 -2.42 -13.64
C ILE A 98 16.01 -3.74 -14.40
N LYS A 99 16.96 -4.61 -14.08
CA LYS A 99 17.14 -5.95 -14.67
C LYS A 99 17.14 -7.06 -13.62
N SER A 100 16.99 -6.70 -12.35
CA SER A 100 16.69 -7.63 -11.27
C SER A 100 15.76 -6.97 -10.25
N GLY A 101 15.09 -7.80 -9.46
CA GLY A 101 14.27 -7.34 -8.36
C GLY A 101 15.08 -6.76 -7.20
N PHE A 102 14.36 -6.15 -6.27
CA PHE A 102 14.90 -5.68 -5.00
C PHE A 102 13.91 -5.94 -3.85
N THR A 103 14.40 -5.91 -2.62
CA THR A 103 13.61 -6.08 -1.41
C THR A 103 13.53 -4.77 -0.66
N VAL A 104 12.32 -4.28 -0.42
CA VAL A 104 12.07 -3.17 0.50
C VAL A 104 12.07 -3.73 1.92
N LYS A 105 13.15 -3.42 2.63
CA LYS A 105 13.45 -4.00 3.94
C LYS A 105 12.52 -3.51 5.04
N GLU A 106 12.46 -4.30 6.10
CA GLU A 106 11.68 -4.00 7.29
C GLU A 106 11.94 -2.57 7.81
N GLY A 107 10.84 -1.84 8.02
CA GLY A 107 10.86 -0.46 8.50
C GLY A 107 11.33 0.59 7.50
N VAL A 108 11.71 0.23 6.27
CA VAL A 108 12.14 1.19 5.24
C VAL A 108 10.93 1.72 4.46
N LYS A 109 10.87 3.05 4.32
CA LYS A 109 9.96 3.72 3.38
C LYS A 109 10.68 3.98 2.05
N VAL A 110 10.10 3.54 0.94
CA VAL A 110 10.54 3.90 -0.42
C VAL A 110 9.54 4.88 -1.01
N GLU A 111 10.00 6.10 -1.29
CA GLU A 111 9.21 7.17 -1.87
C GLU A 111 9.66 7.44 -3.31
N PHE A 112 8.73 7.29 -4.24
CA PHE A 112 8.93 7.67 -5.62
C PHE A 112 8.70 9.17 -5.80
N GLY A 113 9.66 9.84 -6.42
CA GLY A 113 9.49 11.24 -6.79
C GLY A 113 8.43 11.40 -7.87
N GLN A 114 7.82 12.58 -7.94
CA GLN A 114 6.81 12.91 -8.95
C GLN A 114 7.26 12.54 -10.37
N ASN A 115 6.41 11.86 -11.13
CA ASN A 115 6.68 11.38 -12.49
C ASN A 115 7.94 10.49 -12.61
N SER A 116 8.40 9.89 -11.51
CA SER A 116 9.44 8.86 -11.58
C SER A 116 8.84 7.54 -12.05
N ILE A 117 9.58 6.82 -12.88
CA ILE A 117 9.12 5.57 -13.50
C ILE A 117 10.17 4.50 -13.28
N LEU A 118 9.79 3.39 -12.65
CA LEU A 118 10.58 2.17 -12.63
C LEU A 118 10.25 1.33 -13.87
N ILE A 119 11.25 1.05 -14.70
CA ILE A 119 11.11 0.31 -15.96
C ILE A 119 11.68 -1.09 -15.77
N VAL A 120 10.83 -2.10 -15.87
CA VAL A 120 11.18 -3.51 -15.73
C VAL A 120 11.46 -4.10 -17.11
N THR A 121 12.65 -4.66 -17.32
CA THR A 121 13.10 -5.19 -18.63
C THR A 121 13.58 -6.64 -18.54
N GLY A 122 12.92 -7.46 -17.73
CA GLY A 122 13.20 -8.87 -17.55
C GLY A 122 12.09 -9.55 -16.76
N ASP A 123 12.07 -10.87 -16.75
CA ASP A 123 11.16 -11.68 -15.93
C ASP A 123 11.79 -12.00 -14.56
N PHE A 124 11.36 -11.29 -13.54
CA PHE A 124 11.76 -11.48 -12.14
C PHE A 124 10.73 -10.83 -11.21
N GLN A 125 10.68 -11.29 -9.96
CA GLN A 125 9.90 -10.61 -8.92
C GLN A 125 10.47 -9.22 -8.68
N VAL A 126 9.68 -8.16 -8.92
CA VAL A 126 10.20 -6.79 -9.01
C VAL A 126 10.47 -6.19 -7.63
N MET A 127 9.47 -6.16 -6.76
CA MET A 127 9.57 -5.67 -5.39
C MET A 127 9.07 -6.72 -4.40
N ASN A 128 9.98 -7.25 -3.59
CA ASN A 128 9.64 -8.01 -2.39
C ASN A 128 9.48 -7.04 -1.22
N VAL A 129 8.40 -7.18 -0.46
CA VAL A 129 8.08 -6.25 0.64
C VAL A 129 8.13 -6.99 1.97
N GLU A 130 9.02 -6.57 2.86
CA GLU A 130 9.11 -7.09 4.23
C GLU A 130 8.08 -6.41 5.14
N LYS A 131 7.85 -6.96 6.33
CA LYS A 131 6.98 -6.34 7.34
C LYS A 131 7.44 -4.93 7.71
N ASP A 132 6.54 -4.05 8.09
CA ASP A 132 6.79 -2.63 8.39
C ASP A 132 7.34 -1.75 7.24
N ALA A 133 7.60 -2.32 6.05
CA ALA A 133 8.00 -1.56 4.87
C ALA A 133 6.85 -0.72 4.28
N VAL A 134 7.20 0.43 3.70
CA VAL A 134 6.22 1.36 3.12
C VAL A 134 6.64 1.74 1.70
N ILE A 135 5.71 1.70 0.74
CA ILE A 135 5.98 2.09 -0.66
C ILE A 135 4.94 3.11 -1.10
N ILE A 136 5.38 4.27 -1.61
CA ILE A 136 4.47 5.36 -1.99
C ILE A 136 4.81 6.02 -3.32
N ASN A 137 3.77 6.50 -4.01
CA ASN A 137 3.80 7.48 -5.12
C ASN A 137 4.50 7.02 -6.42
N GLY A 138 4.58 5.71 -6.66
CA GLY A 138 5.40 5.14 -7.74
C GLY A 138 4.62 4.76 -9.00
N THR A 139 5.26 4.96 -10.16
CA THR A 139 4.85 4.35 -11.43
C THR A 139 5.82 3.24 -11.82
N ILE A 140 5.29 2.06 -12.12
CA ILE A 140 6.06 0.90 -12.58
C ILE A 140 5.55 0.49 -13.96
N GLN A 141 6.46 0.34 -14.91
CA GLN A 141 6.18 -0.09 -16.27
C GLN A 141 6.94 -1.38 -16.58
N VAL A 142 6.18 -2.46 -16.81
CA VAL A 142 6.74 -3.72 -17.31
C VAL A 142 6.80 -3.67 -18.82
N MET A 143 8.02 -3.71 -19.37
CA MET A 143 8.24 -3.62 -20.81
C MET A 143 8.59 -4.99 -21.44
N ASP A 144 8.90 -6.00 -20.63
CA ASP A 144 9.33 -7.31 -21.12
C ASP A 144 8.12 -8.18 -21.49
N PRO A 145 7.96 -8.60 -22.76
CA PRO A 145 6.85 -9.45 -23.19
C PRO A 145 6.91 -10.88 -22.64
N SER A 146 8.03 -11.29 -22.03
CA SER A 146 8.17 -12.57 -21.36
C SER A 146 7.87 -12.52 -19.85
N PHE A 147 7.54 -11.34 -19.30
CA PHE A 147 7.28 -11.17 -17.87
C PHE A 147 6.15 -12.06 -17.36
N GLY A 148 6.47 -13.05 -16.53
CA GLY A 148 5.53 -13.98 -15.89
C GLY A 148 5.49 -13.87 -14.37
N SER A 149 6.34 -13.02 -13.78
CA SER A 149 6.52 -12.85 -12.34
C SER A 149 5.53 -11.85 -11.71
N GLU A 150 5.71 -11.59 -10.41
CA GLU A 150 4.98 -10.57 -9.64
C GLU A 150 5.70 -9.21 -9.61
N VAL A 151 4.94 -8.11 -9.73
CA VAL A 151 5.51 -6.76 -9.57
C VAL A 151 5.66 -6.40 -8.09
N ILE A 152 4.58 -6.45 -7.32
CA ILE A 152 4.62 -6.28 -5.86
C ILE A 152 4.28 -7.61 -5.20
N TYR A 153 5.20 -8.10 -4.37
CA TYR A 153 5.09 -9.40 -3.74
C TYR A 153 5.30 -9.32 -2.22
N LEU A 154 4.32 -9.79 -1.47
CA LEU A 154 4.43 -10.00 -0.02
C LEU A 154 4.39 -11.49 0.27
N LYS A 155 5.30 -11.93 1.14
CA LYS A 155 5.49 -13.33 1.46
C LYS A 155 5.14 -13.61 2.91
N GLY A 156 4.31 -14.61 3.15
CA GLY A 156 3.74 -14.86 4.47
C GLY A 156 4.73 -15.31 5.55
N ASN A 157 5.99 -15.66 5.20
CA ASN A 157 7.01 -15.93 6.23
C ASN A 157 7.40 -14.68 7.01
N GLU A 158 7.09 -13.49 6.50
CA GLU A 158 7.30 -12.22 7.19
C GLU A 158 6.29 -12.00 8.33
N GLN A 159 5.17 -12.74 8.34
CA GLN A 159 4.16 -12.74 9.40
C GLN A 159 3.61 -11.34 9.72
N PHE A 160 2.87 -10.76 8.78
CA PHE A 160 2.26 -9.44 8.94
C PHE A 160 1.05 -9.49 9.88
N ASP A 161 1.01 -8.63 10.89
CA ASP A 161 -0.07 -8.51 11.87
C ASP A 161 -0.54 -7.06 12.07
N ALA A 162 -1.54 -6.89 12.94
CA ALA A 162 -2.18 -5.60 13.21
C ALA A 162 -1.26 -4.53 13.83
N THR A 163 -0.07 -4.90 14.30
CA THR A 163 0.93 -3.97 14.84
C THR A 163 1.94 -3.51 13.80
N ASN A 164 2.04 -4.20 12.67
CA ASN A 164 2.91 -3.79 11.57
C ASN A 164 2.32 -2.59 10.81
N LYS A 165 3.20 -1.79 10.24
CA LYS A 165 2.90 -0.55 9.51
C LYS A 165 2.99 -0.71 7.99
N THR A 166 3.04 -1.95 7.50
CA THR A 166 3.18 -2.24 6.08
C THR A 166 2.04 -1.64 5.30
N ARG A 167 2.36 -0.84 4.28
CA ARG A 167 1.38 -0.28 3.36
C ARG A 167 1.97 0.14 2.03
N ILE A 168 1.14 0.07 1.00
CA ILE A 168 1.48 0.44 -0.38
C ILE A 168 0.43 1.45 -0.84
N GLU A 169 0.87 2.66 -1.22
CA GLU A 169 -0.04 3.78 -1.47
C GLU A 169 0.29 4.50 -2.79
N ASN A 170 -0.72 4.98 -3.50
CA ASN A 170 -0.59 5.87 -4.66
C ASN A 170 0.32 5.29 -5.75
N MET A 171 0.06 4.04 -6.15
CA MET A 171 0.87 3.32 -7.13
C MET A 171 0.15 3.20 -8.47
N THR A 172 0.91 3.29 -9.57
CA THR A 172 0.43 2.95 -10.91
C THR A 172 1.33 1.86 -11.49
N ILE A 173 0.75 0.69 -11.76
CA ILE A 173 1.46 -0.51 -12.21
C ILE A 173 0.91 -0.90 -13.58
N VAL A 174 1.73 -0.79 -14.62
CA VAL A 174 1.29 -1.00 -16.00
C VAL A 174 2.15 -2.05 -16.67
N ASN A 175 1.52 -3.02 -17.32
CA ASN A 175 2.18 -3.90 -18.27
C ASN A 175 2.11 -3.29 -19.68
N GLU A 176 3.19 -2.65 -20.09
CA GLU A 176 3.37 -1.99 -21.39
C GLU A 176 3.94 -2.94 -22.45
N SER A 177 4.10 -4.24 -22.14
CA SER A 177 4.66 -5.22 -23.08
C SER A 177 3.66 -5.68 -24.15
N GLY A 178 2.35 -5.44 -23.92
CA GLY A 178 1.26 -5.87 -24.80
C GLY A 178 0.97 -7.38 -24.78
N LYS A 179 1.46 -8.13 -23.77
CA LYS A 179 1.26 -9.58 -23.66
C LYS A 179 0.33 -10.04 -22.55
N HIS A 180 -0.12 -9.15 -21.67
CA HIS A 180 -1.03 -9.50 -20.57
C HIS A 180 -0.55 -10.66 -19.71
N GLU A 181 0.76 -10.74 -19.49
CA GLU A 181 1.38 -11.74 -18.60
C GLU A 181 1.73 -11.13 -17.23
N GLY A 182 2.11 -11.98 -16.29
CA GLY A 182 2.52 -11.61 -14.93
C GLY A 182 1.38 -11.18 -14.00
N ILE A 183 1.77 -10.83 -12.77
CA ILE A 183 0.86 -10.44 -11.69
C ILE A 183 1.22 -9.04 -11.18
N GLY A 184 0.24 -8.14 -11.07
CA GLY A 184 0.47 -6.79 -10.57
C GLY A 184 0.80 -6.75 -9.06
N LEU A 185 -0.05 -7.39 -8.26
CA LEU A 185 0.11 -7.46 -6.80
C LEU A 185 -0.21 -8.87 -6.29
N SER A 186 0.64 -9.44 -5.43
CA SER A 186 0.50 -10.80 -4.94
C SER A 186 0.83 -10.92 -3.45
N LEU A 187 -0.12 -11.48 -2.69
CA LEU A 187 0.06 -11.90 -1.30
C LEU A 187 0.10 -13.43 -1.26
N TYR A 188 1.20 -14.01 -0.79
CA TYR A 188 1.41 -15.45 -0.83
C TYR A 188 1.83 -16.07 0.51
N ALA A 189 1.05 -17.04 0.99
CA ALA A 189 1.35 -17.85 2.18
C ALA A 189 1.26 -19.35 1.86
N LYS A 190 2.25 -20.14 2.33
CA LYS A 190 2.29 -21.60 2.12
C LYS A 190 2.99 -22.37 3.24
N GLY A 191 3.88 -21.77 4.02
CA GLY A 191 4.62 -22.50 5.05
C GLY A 191 3.92 -22.49 6.41
N PRO A 192 4.42 -23.28 7.37
CA PRO A 192 3.87 -23.32 8.72
C PRO A 192 3.82 -21.95 9.35
N TRP A 193 2.62 -21.53 9.77
CA TRP A 193 2.38 -20.23 10.41
C TRP A 193 2.69 -19.03 9.53
N HIS A 194 2.82 -19.24 8.21
CA HIS A 194 2.94 -18.13 7.27
C HIS A 194 1.64 -17.35 7.25
N ASN A 195 1.72 -16.03 7.37
CA ASN A 195 0.56 -15.17 7.32
C ASN A 195 0.83 -13.82 6.68
N ILE A 196 -0.22 -13.26 6.10
CA ILE A 196 -0.29 -11.87 5.66
C ILE A 196 -1.62 -11.31 6.14
N SER A 197 -1.55 -10.47 7.16
CA SER A 197 -2.73 -9.93 7.83
C SER A 197 -2.64 -8.43 8.01
N PHE A 198 -3.78 -7.74 7.93
CA PHE A 198 -3.91 -6.31 8.24
C PHE A 198 -3.05 -5.34 7.40
N VAL A 199 -2.57 -5.75 6.23
CA VAL A 199 -1.83 -4.87 5.32
C VAL A 199 -2.77 -3.92 4.58
N ASN A 200 -2.36 -2.66 4.39
CA ASN A 200 -3.13 -1.65 3.67
C ASN A 200 -2.59 -1.42 2.25
N PHE A 201 -3.49 -1.36 1.28
CA PHE A 201 -3.25 -1.02 -0.11
C PHE A 201 -4.20 0.10 -0.51
N GLU A 202 -3.68 1.27 -0.86
CA GLU A 202 -4.50 2.48 -1.07
C GLU A 202 -4.17 3.16 -2.41
N ASN A 203 -5.19 3.56 -3.17
CA ASN A 203 -5.05 4.36 -4.40
C ASN A 203 -4.09 3.70 -5.42
N ILE A 204 -4.33 2.42 -5.75
CA ILE A 204 -3.48 1.65 -6.66
C ILE A 204 -4.22 1.41 -7.99
N SER A 205 -3.57 1.74 -9.11
CA SER A 205 -4.00 1.36 -10.45
C SER A 205 -3.15 0.23 -11.01
N ILE A 206 -3.77 -0.84 -11.51
CA ILE A 206 -3.09 -1.99 -12.14
C ILE A 206 -3.68 -2.22 -13.53
N VAL A 207 -2.83 -2.22 -14.56
CA VAL A 207 -3.26 -2.22 -15.97
C VAL A 207 -2.54 -3.28 -16.80
N GLY A 208 -3.30 -4.06 -17.56
CA GLY A 208 -2.75 -4.92 -18.62
C GLY A 208 -2.06 -6.20 -18.14
N PHE A 209 -2.36 -6.71 -16.93
CA PHE A 209 -1.75 -7.93 -16.41
C PHE A 209 -2.60 -9.18 -16.64
N LYS A 210 -1.98 -10.36 -16.54
CA LYS A 210 -2.72 -11.63 -16.50
C LYS A 210 -3.60 -11.69 -15.27
N THR A 211 -3.04 -11.27 -14.15
CA THR A 211 -3.74 -11.17 -12.87
C THR A 211 -3.43 -9.81 -12.25
N GLY A 212 -4.47 -9.02 -12.00
CA GLY A 212 -4.30 -7.72 -11.34
C GLY A 212 -3.83 -7.92 -9.90
N ILE A 213 -4.67 -8.55 -9.08
CA ILE A 213 -4.41 -8.86 -7.66
C ILE A 213 -4.59 -10.35 -7.41
N GLN A 214 -3.62 -10.97 -6.75
CA GLN A 214 -3.70 -12.35 -6.29
C GLN A 214 -3.52 -12.46 -4.77
N LEU A 215 -4.49 -13.06 -4.09
CA LEU A 215 -4.35 -13.50 -2.70
C LEU A 215 -4.29 -15.03 -2.70
N LYS A 216 -3.24 -15.62 -2.15
CA LYS A 216 -3.05 -17.07 -2.20
C LYS A 216 -2.53 -17.62 -0.88
N ALA A 217 -3.33 -18.46 -0.24
CA ALA A 217 -2.94 -19.31 0.88
C ALA A 217 -2.98 -20.79 0.44
N GLU A 218 -1.89 -21.53 0.68
CA GLU A 218 -1.79 -22.96 0.39
C GLU A 218 -1.60 -23.78 1.68
N ASN A 219 -2.11 -25.01 1.69
CA ASN A 219 -2.01 -25.89 2.85
C ASN A 219 -0.53 -26.23 3.09
N PRO A 220 0.06 -25.84 4.23
CA PRO A 220 1.45 -26.16 4.56
C PRO A 220 1.69 -27.63 4.87
N GLU A 221 0.64 -28.45 4.96
CA GLU A 221 0.65 -29.83 5.44
C GLU A 221 1.08 -29.94 6.92
N GLY A 222 1.21 -31.17 7.43
CA GLY A 222 1.81 -31.43 8.75
C GLY A 222 1.00 -30.96 9.97
N GLY A 223 -0.29 -30.68 9.83
CA GLY A 223 -1.14 -30.19 10.92
C GLY A 223 -0.90 -28.72 11.28
N THR A 224 -0.24 -27.97 10.40
CA THR A 224 0.00 -26.53 10.55
C THR A 224 -0.96 -25.76 9.62
N TYR A 225 -0.87 -24.44 9.61
CA TYR A 225 -1.74 -23.61 8.80
C TYR A 225 -1.03 -22.36 8.28
N SER A 226 -1.54 -21.83 7.17
CA SER A 226 -1.17 -20.57 6.57
C SER A 226 -2.42 -19.76 6.24
N TRP A 227 -2.32 -18.43 6.23
CA TRP A 227 -3.48 -17.60 5.93
C TRP A 227 -3.13 -16.26 5.26
N VAL A 228 -4.10 -15.73 4.52
CA VAL A 228 -4.09 -14.36 4.01
C VAL A 228 -5.44 -13.73 4.35
N ASN A 229 -5.50 -12.91 5.40
CA ASN A 229 -6.77 -12.39 5.89
C ASN A 229 -6.74 -10.93 6.35
N ALA A 230 -7.92 -10.32 6.48
CA ALA A 230 -8.08 -8.98 7.06
C ALA A 230 -7.25 -7.86 6.39
N ASN A 231 -6.83 -8.04 5.13
CA ASN A 231 -6.12 -7.01 4.37
C ASN A 231 -7.14 -6.01 3.78
N ARG A 232 -6.72 -4.76 3.63
CA ARG A 232 -7.58 -3.67 3.14
C ARG A 232 -7.05 -3.13 1.82
N PHE A 233 -7.95 -3.08 0.85
CA PHE A 233 -7.72 -2.57 -0.50
C PHE A 233 -8.71 -1.44 -0.73
N GLU A 234 -8.21 -0.21 -0.77
CA GLU A 234 -9.02 1.00 -0.79
C GLU A 234 -8.69 1.79 -2.08
N ASN A 235 -9.73 2.15 -2.84
CA ASN A 235 -9.61 2.90 -4.10
C ASN A 235 -8.68 2.23 -5.11
N ILE A 236 -8.95 0.96 -5.41
CA ILE A 236 -8.21 0.20 -6.43
C ILE A 236 -8.85 0.40 -7.79
N THR A 237 -8.04 0.65 -8.81
CA THR A 237 -8.46 0.64 -10.22
C THR A 237 -7.80 -0.52 -10.95
N LEU A 238 -8.60 -1.37 -11.59
CA LEU A 238 -8.12 -2.48 -12.42
C LEU A 238 -8.59 -2.25 -13.86
N GLU A 239 -7.67 -2.26 -14.82
CA GLU A 239 -8.00 -2.08 -16.23
C GLU A 239 -7.31 -3.12 -17.09
N ASP A 240 -8.01 -3.62 -18.11
CA ASP A 240 -7.44 -4.50 -19.14
C ASP A 240 -6.70 -5.72 -18.57
N CYS A 241 -7.08 -6.17 -17.36
CA CYS A 241 -6.54 -7.37 -16.77
C CYS A 241 -7.30 -8.59 -17.29
N VAL A 242 -6.61 -9.70 -17.56
CA VAL A 242 -7.27 -10.95 -18.00
C VAL A 242 -8.09 -11.52 -16.85
N GLN A 243 -7.52 -11.56 -15.65
CA GLN A 243 -8.18 -11.85 -14.39
C GLN A 243 -7.95 -10.66 -13.43
N CYS A 244 -9.00 -9.98 -12.99
CA CYS A 244 -8.81 -8.77 -12.19
C CYS A 244 -8.36 -9.11 -10.76
N ILE A 245 -9.19 -9.85 -10.01
CA ILE A 245 -8.88 -10.31 -8.65
C ILE A 245 -9.04 -11.82 -8.56
N LYS A 246 -8.04 -12.47 -7.98
CA LYS A 246 -8.02 -13.91 -7.75
C LYS A 246 -7.67 -14.24 -6.31
N ILE A 247 -8.60 -14.85 -5.60
CA ILE A 247 -8.41 -15.34 -4.24
C ILE A 247 -8.38 -16.88 -4.28
N ILE A 248 -7.28 -17.47 -3.80
CA ILE A 248 -7.03 -18.91 -3.81
C ILE A 248 -6.77 -19.36 -2.37
N GLY A 249 -7.55 -20.31 -1.89
CA GLY A 249 -7.44 -20.78 -0.51
C GLY A 249 -8.59 -21.68 -0.09
N SER A 250 -9.02 -21.53 1.15
CA SER A 250 -10.19 -22.20 1.70
C SER A 250 -10.92 -21.30 2.69
N MET A 251 -12.16 -21.69 3.00
CA MET A 251 -13.03 -20.97 3.94
C MET A 251 -12.44 -20.85 5.35
N ASN A 252 -11.57 -21.81 5.73
CA ASN A 252 -10.93 -21.92 7.05
C ASN A 252 -9.51 -22.49 6.89
N ILE A 253 -8.77 -22.62 8.00
CA ILE A 253 -7.51 -23.37 8.07
C ILE A 253 -7.64 -24.77 7.45
N PRO A 254 -6.58 -25.33 6.84
CA PRO A 254 -5.18 -24.95 6.98
C PRO A 254 -4.66 -23.91 5.98
N ASN A 255 -5.48 -23.41 5.06
CA ASN A 255 -5.06 -22.45 4.03
C ASN A 255 -6.10 -21.36 3.80
N GLU A 256 -6.40 -20.67 4.90
CA GLU A 256 -7.48 -19.72 4.99
C GLU A 256 -7.20 -18.47 4.14
N CYS A 257 -8.19 -18.03 3.38
CA CYS A 257 -8.17 -16.69 2.81
C CYS A 257 -9.50 -16.02 3.10
N SER A 258 -9.51 -15.03 3.99
CA SER A 258 -10.76 -14.56 4.59
C SER A 258 -10.75 -13.09 4.99
N GLY A 259 -11.92 -12.48 5.11
CA GLY A 259 -12.05 -11.14 5.69
C GLY A 259 -11.28 -10.03 4.97
N ASN A 260 -10.84 -10.24 3.72
CA ASN A 260 -10.19 -9.19 2.95
C ASN A 260 -11.25 -8.22 2.44
N LEU A 261 -10.96 -6.92 2.56
CA LEU A 261 -11.91 -5.85 2.28
C LEU A 261 -11.44 -5.04 1.07
N PHE A 262 -12.28 -4.96 0.05
CA PHE A 262 -12.09 -4.13 -1.14
C PHE A 262 -13.17 -3.05 -1.16
N THR A 263 -12.77 -1.78 -1.01
CA THR A 263 -13.69 -0.62 -1.03
C THR A 263 -13.30 0.36 -2.12
N GLY A 264 -14.31 0.99 -2.75
CA GLY A 264 -14.09 1.88 -3.89
C GLY A 264 -13.39 1.21 -5.08
N LEU A 265 -13.62 -0.08 -5.33
CA LEU A 265 -13.04 -0.80 -6.47
C LEU A 265 -13.65 -0.28 -7.78
N GLN A 266 -12.79 0.08 -8.73
CA GLN A 266 -13.16 0.46 -10.09
C GLN A 266 -12.55 -0.54 -11.07
N VAL A 267 -13.36 -1.14 -11.94
CA VAL A 267 -12.86 -2.09 -12.95
C VAL A 267 -13.29 -1.67 -14.35
N GLN A 268 -12.33 -1.42 -15.24
CA GLN A 268 -12.59 -1.15 -16.65
C GLN A 268 -12.31 -2.38 -17.49
N LEU A 269 -13.39 -2.97 -18.03
CA LEU A 269 -13.31 -4.20 -18.82
C LEU A 269 -12.86 -3.92 -20.26
N THR A 270 -12.12 -4.87 -20.83
CA THR A 270 -11.76 -4.90 -22.25
C THR A 270 -12.09 -6.27 -22.85
N GLU A 271 -11.89 -6.44 -24.15
CA GLU A 271 -11.97 -7.73 -24.83
C GLU A 271 -10.97 -8.78 -24.30
N ASN A 272 -9.93 -8.36 -23.57
CA ASN A 272 -8.95 -9.27 -22.96
C ASN A 272 -9.42 -9.78 -21.59
N THR A 273 -10.36 -9.08 -20.95
CA THR A 273 -10.85 -9.46 -19.62
C THR A 273 -11.74 -10.68 -19.70
N LYS A 274 -11.35 -11.73 -19.00
CA LYS A 274 -12.10 -12.99 -18.89
C LYS A 274 -12.83 -13.12 -17.56
N GLN A 275 -12.31 -12.46 -16.53
CA GLN A 275 -12.81 -12.62 -15.18
C GLN A 275 -12.53 -11.37 -14.34
N LEU A 276 -13.56 -10.89 -13.65
CA LEU A 276 -13.46 -9.84 -12.66
C LEU A 276 -13.02 -10.43 -11.32
N LEU A 277 -13.80 -11.39 -10.79
CA LEU A 277 -13.51 -12.07 -9.53
C LEU A 277 -13.48 -13.59 -9.72
N MET A 278 -12.44 -14.22 -9.18
CA MET A 278 -12.47 -15.62 -8.77
C MET A 278 -12.18 -15.68 -7.29
N VAL A 279 -13.10 -16.22 -6.51
CA VAL A 279 -12.98 -16.24 -5.05
C VAL A 279 -13.06 -17.66 -4.55
N ASP A 280 -12.03 -18.09 -3.82
CA ASP A 280 -12.10 -19.05 -2.74
C ASP A 280 -12.13 -18.28 -1.40
N GLY A 281 -12.50 -18.95 -0.30
CA GLY A 281 -12.38 -18.37 1.04
C GLY A 281 -13.67 -17.77 1.57
N SER A 282 -13.60 -17.10 2.73
CA SER A 282 -14.79 -16.68 3.46
C SER A 282 -14.79 -15.23 3.92
N HIS A 283 -15.96 -14.62 4.02
CA HIS A 283 -16.13 -13.26 4.56
C HIS A 283 -15.30 -12.17 3.86
N ASN A 284 -14.86 -12.38 2.61
CA ASN A 284 -14.26 -11.31 1.82
C ASN A 284 -15.38 -10.37 1.34
N GLN A 285 -15.09 -9.09 1.29
CA GLN A 285 -16.05 -8.04 0.94
C GLN A 285 -15.54 -7.23 -0.24
N PHE A 286 -16.41 -6.99 -1.21
CA PHE A 286 -16.11 -6.24 -2.42
C PHE A 286 -17.17 -5.18 -2.69
N GLU A 287 -16.77 -3.92 -2.77
CA GLU A 287 -17.60 -2.81 -3.26
C GLU A 287 -17.02 -2.35 -4.61
N SER A 288 -17.72 -2.64 -5.71
CA SER A 288 -17.16 -2.55 -7.07
C SER A 288 -18.07 -1.86 -8.07
N ILE A 289 -17.54 -0.86 -8.77
CA ILE A 289 -18.15 -0.30 -9.99
C ILE A 289 -17.40 -0.82 -11.21
N VAL A 290 -18.16 -1.42 -12.13
CA VAL A 290 -17.64 -2.07 -13.33
C VAL A 290 -18.07 -1.30 -14.57
N TRP A 291 -17.10 -0.98 -15.41
CA TRP A 291 -17.28 -0.23 -16.65
C TRP A 291 -17.14 -1.15 -17.85
N ASP A 292 -17.80 -0.76 -18.94
CA ASP A 292 -17.63 -1.36 -20.26
C ASP A 292 -17.98 -2.85 -20.39
N VAL A 293 -18.94 -3.34 -19.59
CA VAL A 293 -19.43 -4.72 -19.66
C VAL A 293 -19.91 -5.12 -21.06
N GLN A 294 -20.39 -4.17 -21.86
CA GLN A 294 -20.79 -4.38 -23.25
C GLN A 294 -19.65 -4.86 -24.18
N ARG A 295 -18.39 -4.72 -23.76
CA ARG A 295 -17.22 -5.23 -24.51
C ARG A 295 -17.04 -6.74 -24.35
N ILE A 296 -17.70 -7.37 -23.36
CA ILE A 296 -17.62 -8.80 -23.11
C ILE A 296 -18.66 -9.54 -23.94
N GLN A 297 -18.22 -10.23 -25.00
CA GLN A 297 -19.11 -10.84 -26.00
C GLN A 297 -19.67 -12.21 -25.59
N ASN A 298 -18.98 -12.94 -24.71
CA ASN A 298 -19.22 -14.38 -24.54
C ASN A 298 -20.28 -14.71 -23.49
N HIS A 299 -20.80 -13.71 -22.76
CA HIS A 299 -21.69 -13.88 -21.60
C HIS A 299 -21.19 -14.88 -20.54
N ASP A 300 -19.90 -15.21 -20.56
CA ASP A 300 -19.28 -16.03 -19.52
C ASP A 300 -19.38 -15.30 -18.16
N PRO A 301 -19.56 -16.03 -17.05
CA PRO A 301 -19.56 -15.42 -15.72
C PRO A 301 -18.26 -14.67 -15.47
N LEU A 302 -18.37 -13.38 -15.17
CA LEU A 302 -17.24 -12.53 -14.80
C LEU A 302 -16.87 -12.70 -13.32
N ILE A 303 -17.81 -13.16 -12.51
CA ILE A 303 -17.65 -13.34 -11.08
C ILE A 303 -17.92 -14.80 -10.76
N ILE A 304 -16.96 -15.44 -10.12
CA ILE A 304 -17.04 -16.84 -9.72
C ILE A 304 -16.76 -16.96 -8.23
N PHE A 305 -17.80 -17.27 -7.46
CA PHE A 305 -17.65 -17.84 -6.13
C PHE A 305 -17.56 -19.36 -6.28
N THR A 306 -16.39 -19.93 -5.96
CA THR A 306 -16.18 -21.37 -6.12
C THR A 306 -16.92 -22.15 -5.02
N SER A 307 -16.92 -23.48 -5.13
CA SER A 307 -17.41 -24.36 -4.06
C SER A 307 -16.63 -24.28 -2.74
N LYS A 308 -15.51 -23.55 -2.72
CA LYS A 308 -14.69 -23.30 -1.52
C LYS A 308 -14.96 -21.92 -0.92
N THR A 309 -16.15 -21.38 -1.12
CA THR A 309 -16.54 -20.07 -0.59
C THR A 309 -17.66 -20.13 0.42
N GLU A 310 -17.61 -19.22 1.39
CA GLU A 310 -18.72 -19.00 2.32
C GLU A 310 -18.83 -17.52 2.73
N LYS A 311 -20.06 -16.98 2.78
CA LYS A 311 -20.35 -15.65 3.38
C LYS A 311 -19.53 -14.49 2.82
N ASN A 312 -19.12 -14.56 1.56
CA ASN A 312 -18.54 -13.39 0.90
C ASN A 312 -19.64 -12.41 0.52
N GLN A 313 -19.32 -11.12 0.47
CA GLN A 313 -20.26 -10.06 0.12
C GLN A 313 -19.74 -9.28 -1.09
N LEU A 314 -20.63 -9.01 -2.03
CA LEU A 314 -20.32 -8.27 -3.24
C LEU A 314 -21.41 -7.21 -3.47
N ASP A 315 -21.02 -5.95 -3.50
CA ASP A 315 -21.84 -4.85 -4.00
C ASP A 315 -21.32 -4.46 -5.39
N THR A 316 -22.15 -4.61 -6.42
CA THR A 316 -21.74 -4.29 -7.80
C THR A 316 -22.90 -3.82 -8.68
N ASN A 317 -22.57 -3.02 -9.70
CA ASN A 317 -23.51 -2.60 -10.75
C ASN A 317 -23.76 -3.67 -11.83
N LEU A 318 -23.13 -4.84 -11.75
CA LEU A 318 -23.36 -5.95 -12.69
C LEU A 318 -24.66 -6.70 -12.40
N SER A 319 -25.31 -7.17 -13.46
CA SER A 319 -26.45 -8.10 -13.35
C SER A 319 -26.00 -9.48 -12.86
N THR A 320 -26.86 -10.17 -12.12
CA THR A 320 -26.62 -11.52 -11.57
C THR A 320 -26.31 -12.57 -12.63
N GLN A 321 -26.66 -12.33 -13.90
CA GLN A 321 -26.27 -13.21 -15.02
C GLN A 321 -24.75 -13.35 -15.19
N TYR A 322 -23.96 -12.38 -14.70
CA TYR A 322 -22.49 -12.42 -14.74
C TYR A 322 -21.89 -13.12 -13.52
N ILE A 323 -22.72 -13.64 -12.61
CA ILE A 323 -22.31 -14.24 -11.35
C ILE A 323 -22.60 -15.73 -11.39
N ASN A 324 -21.57 -16.54 -11.13
CA ASN A 324 -21.69 -17.97 -10.90
C ASN A 324 -21.28 -18.26 -9.46
N ASP A 325 -22.27 -18.60 -8.64
CA ASP A 325 -22.07 -18.92 -7.23
C ASP A 325 -22.28 -20.41 -6.97
N ASN A 326 -21.19 -21.11 -6.65
CA ASN A 326 -21.18 -22.50 -6.24
C ASN A 326 -20.89 -22.66 -4.74
N GLY A 327 -20.82 -21.55 -4.02
CA GLY A 327 -20.48 -21.47 -2.60
C GLY A 327 -21.67 -21.58 -1.66
N GLN A 328 -21.48 -21.06 -0.46
CA GLN A 328 -22.49 -21.11 0.60
C GLN A 328 -22.74 -19.73 1.19
N ASN A 329 -23.99 -19.27 1.18
CA ASN A 329 -24.42 -18.04 1.83
C ASN A 329 -23.63 -16.79 1.38
N ASN A 330 -23.17 -16.72 0.13
CA ASN A 330 -22.62 -15.47 -0.41
C ASN A 330 -23.79 -14.50 -0.71
N GLU A 331 -23.52 -13.20 -0.60
CA GLU A 331 -24.51 -12.14 -0.81
C GLU A 331 -24.03 -11.20 -1.93
N TYR A 332 -24.93 -10.89 -2.88
CA TYR A 332 -24.69 -10.01 -4.03
C TYR A 332 -25.99 -9.40 -4.59
#